data_AF-A0A254R728-F1
#
_entry.id   AF-A0A254R728-F1
#
_cell.length_a   1.000
_cell.length_b   1.000
_cell.length_c   1.000
_cell.angle_alpha   90.00
_cell.angle_beta   90.00
_cell.angle_gamma   90.00
#
_symmetry.space_group_name_H-M   'P 1'
#
loop_
_entity.id
_entity.type
_entity.pdbx_description
1 polymer ?
#
loop_
_entity_poly.entity_id
_entity_poly.type
_entity_poly.pdbx_seq_one_letter_code
_entity_poly.pdbx_strand_id
1 'polypeptide(L)'
;MTDFHTDRPVSAALAALVLLQLVMLGALYAGVPPHPPQATPVFGIAPFLGAAVAACAASLVLGTGTRAGRGLAGLAALMALASFGPQKYLDAQFPLIWPAVIAAQISVLTIGYRLVRAPAPDGRANAARLAA
;
A
#
# COMPACT_ATOMS: atom_id res chain seq x y z
N MET A 1 4.64 22.71 -15.76
CA MET A 1 3.22 22.66 -15.36
C MET A 1 2.88 21.19 -15.20
N THR A 2 2.64 20.78 -13.97
CA THR A 2 2.87 19.46 -13.37
C THR A 2 1.91 18.36 -13.84
N ASP A 3 2.46 17.18 -14.16
CA ASP A 3 1.79 15.92 -14.52
C ASP A 3 0.98 15.30 -13.36
N PHE A 4 0.06 16.05 -12.76
CA PHE A 4 -0.75 15.55 -11.65
C PHE A 4 -1.70 14.43 -12.06
N HIS A 5 -2.00 14.25 -13.34
CA HIS A 5 -3.00 13.25 -13.78
C HIS A 5 -2.46 11.81 -13.75
N THR A 6 -1.16 11.60 -13.93
CA THR A 6 -0.58 10.25 -14.09
C THR A 6 -0.46 9.52 -12.75
N ASP A 7 -0.10 10.23 -11.68
CA ASP A 7 0.16 9.64 -10.36
C ASP A 7 -1.05 9.67 -9.41
N ARG A 8 -2.05 10.53 -9.64
CA ARG A 8 -3.31 10.59 -8.85
C ARG A 8 -3.92 9.22 -8.48
N PRO A 9 -4.09 8.26 -9.41
CA PRO A 9 -4.67 6.96 -9.07
C PRO A 9 -3.78 6.14 -8.15
N VAL A 10 -2.45 6.21 -8.31
CA VAL A 10 -1.50 5.52 -7.42
C VAL A 10 -1.50 6.16 -6.05
N SER A 11 -1.47 7.50 -5.98
CA SER A 11 -1.54 8.21 -4.70
C SER A 11 -2.85 7.94 -3.97
N ALA A 12 -3.99 7.90 -4.68
CA ALA A 12 -5.28 7.54 -4.10
C ALA A 12 -5.28 6.11 -3.53
N ALA A 13 -4.73 5.14 -4.28
CA ALA A 13 -4.61 3.77 -3.84
C ALA A 13 -3.68 3.62 -2.62
N LEU A 14 -2.53 4.30 -2.61
CA LEU A 14 -1.60 4.30 -1.47
C LEU A 14 -2.25 4.93 -0.23
N ALA A 15 -2.98 6.04 -0.39
CA ALA A 15 -3.72 6.67 0.71
C ALA A 15 -4.80 5.73 1.27
N ALA A 16 -5.54 5.02 0.41
CA ALA A 16 -6.51 4.02 0.84
C ALA A 16 -5.85 2.90 1.66
N LEU A 17 -4.69 2.38 1.21
CA LEU A 17 -3.93 1.38 1.96
C LEU A 17 -3.47 1.89 3.32
N VAL A 18 -3.00 3.14 3.42
CA VAL A 18 -2.66 3.79 4.70
C VAL A 18 -3.87 3.80 5.63
N LEU A 19 -5.02 4.26 5.14
CA LEU A 19 -6.25 4.35 5.94
C LEU A 19 -6.68 2.97 6.44
N LEU A 20 -6.70 1.96 5.56
CA LEU A 20 -7.06 0.59 5.94
C LEU A 20 -6.11 0.02 7.01
N GLN A 21 -4.80 0.23 6.86
CA GLN A 21 -3.82 -0.27 7.81
C GLN A 21 -3.91 0.43 9.18
N LEU A 22 -4.17 1.74 9.19
CA LEU A 22 -4.37 2.50 10.43
C LEU A 22 -5.67 2.14 11.12
N VAL A 23 -6.76 1.93 10.37
CA VAL A 23 -8.04 1.45 10.93
C VAL A 23 -7.87 0.05 11.51
N MET A 24 -7.16 -0.85 10.82
CA MET A 24 -6.84 -2.19 11.33
C MET A 24 -5.98 -2.12 12.59
N LEU A 25 -4.93 -1.30 12.60
CA LEU A 25 -4.09 -1.08 13.78
C LEU A 25 -4.92 -0.52 14.95
N GLY A 26 -5.82 0.43 14.68
CA GLY A 26 -6.73 0.99 15.67
C GLY A 26 -7.69 -0.05 16.24
N ALA A 27 -8.29 -0.89 15.40
CA ALA A 27 -9.16 -1.99 15.82
C ALA A 27 -8.41 -3.02 16.69
N LEU A 28 -7.14 -3.30 16.36
CA LEU A 28 -6.25 -4.18 17.14
C LEU A 28 -6.01 -3.61 18.55
N TYR A 29 -5.69 -2.32 18.66
CA TYR A 29 -5.50 -1.66 19.96
C TYR A 29 -6.79 -1.55 20.78
N ALA A 30 -7.93 -1.33 20.12
CA ALA A 30 -9.22 -1.21 20.76
C ALA A 30 -9.88 -2.57 21.09
N GLY A 31 -9.30 -3.69 20.63
CA GLY A 31 -9.84 -5.03 20.87
C GLY A 31 -11.21 -5.27 20.23
N VAL A 32 -11.52 -4.57 19.13
CA VAL A 32 -12.83 -4.65 18.48
C VAL A 32 -12.89 -5.92 17.62
N PRO A 33 -13.92 -6.78 17.77
CA PRO A 33 -14.16 -7.90 16.85
C PRO A 33 -14.20 -7.42 15.39
N PRO A 34 -13.65 -8.16 14.42
CA PRO A 34 -13.26 -9.58 14.44
C PRO A 34 -11.93 -9.89 15.11
N HIS A 35 -11.18 -8.90 15.58
CA HIS A 35 -9.86 -9.11 16.17
C HIS A 35 -9.83 -9.02 17.70
N PRO A 36 -10.34 -9.99 18.48
CA PRO A 36 -9.66 -10.34 19.73
C PRO A 36 -8.28 -10.91 19.34
N PRO A 37 -7.18 -10.50 20.00
CA PRO A 37 -5.86 -11.02 19.67
C PRO A 37 -5.80 -12.52 20.00
N GLN A 38 -5.95 -13.37 18.98
CA GLN A 38 -5.59 -14.78 19.10
C GLN A 38 -4.07 -14.89 19.01
N ALA A 39 -3.40 -15.03 20.16
CA ALA A 39 -2.00 -15.47 20.38
C ALA A 39 -0.85 -14.79 19.58
N THR A 40 -1.11 -13.97 18.56
CA THR A 40 -0.08 -13.20 17.85
C THR A 40 0.35 -12.03 18.72
N PRO A 41 1.65 -11.92 19.05
CA PRO A 41 2.16 -10.77 19.78
C PRO A 41 1.78 -9.49 19.03
N VAL A 42 1.30 -8.48 19.75
CA VAL A 42 1.00 -7.16 19.19
C VAL A 42 2.21 -6.59 18.45
N PHE A 43 3.41 -6.85 18.99
CA PHE A 43 4.70 -6.50 18.39
C PHE A 43 5.09 -7.34 17.16
N GLY A 44 4.34 -8.37 16.78
CA GLY A 44 4.54 -9.05 15.49
C GLY A 44 3.75 -8.38 14.37
N ILE A 45 2.48 -8.06 14.65
CA ILE A 45 1.57 -7.44 13.67
C ILE A 45 1.85 -5.94 13.54
N ALA A 46 2.00 -5.21 14.65
CA ALA A 46 2.14 -3.75 14.62
C ALA A 46 3.38 -3.27 13.85
N PRO A 47 4.58 -3.88 13.97
CA PRO A 47 5.72 -3.50 13.14
C PRO A 47 5.51 -3.79 11.65
N PHE A 48 4.81 -4.88 11.30
CA PHE A 48 4.45 -5.16 9.91
C PHE A 48 3.50 -4.09 9.36
N LEU A 49 2.45 -3.73 10.12
CA LEU A 49 1.53 -2.66 9.77
C LEU A 49 2.27 -1.32 9.62
N GLY A 50 3.17 -1.00 10.57
CA GLY A 50 3.99 0.20 10.54
C GLY A 50 4.91 0.28 9.32
N ALA A 51 5.57 -0.83 8.97
CA ALA A 51 6.40 -0.90 7.77
C ALA A 51 5.59 -0.74 6.48
N ALA A 52 4.38 -1.32 6.41
CA ALA A 52 3.48 -1.15 5.26
C ALA A 52 3.02 0.31 5.11
N VAL A 53 2.64 0.98 6.21
CA VAL A 53 2.28 2.41 6.21
C VAL A 53 3.47 3.27 5.80
N ALA A 54 4.67 2.98 6.33
CA ALA A 54 5.90 3.71 5.99
C ALA A 54 6.23 3.59 4.50
N ALA A 55 6.10 2.39 3.90
CA ALA A 55 6.30 2.19 2.46
C ALA A 55 5.28 3.00 1.63
N CYS A 56 4.00 3.01 2.03
CA CYS A 56 2.99 3.82 1.38
C CYS A 56 3.32 5.31 1.45
N ALA A 57 3.63 5.81 2.65
CA ALA A 57 3.95 7.22 2.89
C ALA A 57 5.21 7.65 2.13
N ALA A 58 6.27 6.85 2.17
CA ALA A 58 7.50 7.13 1.44
C ALA A 58 7.27 7.18 -0.08
N SER A 59 6.44 6.28 -0.62
CA SER A 59 6.05 6.34 -2.03
C SER A 59 5.19 7.57 -2.37
N LEU A 60 4.30 7.99 -1.47
CA LEU A 60 3.48 9.20 -1.65
C LEU A 60 4.35 10.46 -1.71
N VAL A 61 5.37 10.54 -0.86
CA VAL A 61 6.30 11.67 -0.81
C VAL A 61 7.24 11.69 -2.01
N LEU A 62 7.81 10.53 -2.38
CA LEU A 62 8.77 10.43 -3.49
C LEU A 62 8.11 10.45 -4.88
N GLY A 63 6.83 10.11 -4.96
CA GLY A 63 6.10 9.94 -6.22
C GLY A 63 6.56 8.73 -7.03
N THR A 64 5.69 8.22 -7.91
CA THR A 64 6.02 7.05 -8.75
C THR A 64 6.78 7.38 -10.01
N GLY A 65 7.03 8.67 -10.28
CA GLY A 65 7.98 9.13 -11.29
C GLY A 65 9.45 8.83 -10.98
N THR A 66 9.78 8.44 -9.74
CA THR A 66 11.15 8.01 -9.36
C THR A 66 11.25 6.49 -9.22
N ARG A 67 12.43 5.91 -9.49
CA ARG A 67 12.66 4.46 -9.29
C ARG A 67 12.42 4.03 -7.84
N ALA A 68 12.84 4.86 -6.88
CA ALA A 68 12.69 4.59 -5.46
C ALA A 68 11.21 4.61 -5.04
N GLY A 69 10.46 5.67 -5.35
CA GLY A 69 9.04 5.75 -5.03
C GLY A 69 8.23 4.66 -5.73
N ARG A 70 8.57 4.34 -6.98
CA ARG A 70 7.98 3.21 -7.72
C ARG A 70 8.23 1.85 -7.06
N GLY A 71 9.45 1.61 -6.58
CA GLY A 71 9.79 0.40 -5.83
C GLY A 71 9.02 0.30 -4.51
N LEU A 72 8.90 1.42 -3.80
CA LEU A 72 8.16 1.51 -2.54
C LEU A 72 6.65 1.31 -2.74
N ALA A 73 6.05 1.82 -3.82
CA ALA A 73 4.67 1.54 -4.18
C ALA A 73 4.44 0.03 -4.41
N GLY A 74 5.36 -0.62 -5.12
CA GLY A 74 5.30 -2.06 -5.36
C GLY A 74 5.43 -2.86 -4.05
N LEU A 75 6.40 -2.50 -3.20
CA LEU A 75 6.57 -3.12 -1.90
C LEU A 75 5.33 -2.95 -1.02
N ALA A 76 4.77 -1.74 -0.95
CA ALA A 76 3.55 -1.45 -0.22
C ALA A 76 2.38 -2.32 -0.69
N ALA A 77 2.21 -2.49 -2.01
CA ALA A 77 1.19 -3.34 -2.58
C ALA A 77 1.36 -4.83 -2.18
N LEU A 78 2.61 -5.32 -2.16
CA LEU A 78 2.91 -6.69 -1.70
C LEU A 78 2.62 -6.88 -0.21
N MET A 79 2.99 -5.91 0.62
CA MET A 79 2.71 -5.96 2.06
C MET A 79 1.21 -5.89 2.34
N ALA A 80 0.47 -5.08 1.57
CA ALA A 80 -0.99 -5.04 1.64
C ALA A 80 -1.62 -6.38 1.24
N LEU A 81 -1.10 -7.10 0.25
CA LEU A 81 -1.56 -8.46 -0.06
C LEU A 81 -1.23 -9.47 1.03
N ALA A 82 -0.12 -9.32 1.75
CA ALA A 82 0.14 -10.18 2.89
C ALA A 82 -0.92 -9.96 4.01
N SER A 83 -1.40 -8.72 4.21
CA SER A 83 -2.47 -8.40 5.18
C SER A 83 -3.89 -8.75 4.68
N PHE A 84 -4.22 -8.39 3.44
CA PHE A 84 -5.56 -8.37 2.85
C PHE A 84 -5.65 -9.16 1.54
N GLY A 85 -4.81 -10.17 1.37
CA GLY A 85 -4.73 -10.97 0.15
C GLY A 85 -5.80 -12.06 0.05
N PRO A 86 -5.74 -12.88 -1.01
CA PRO A 86 -6.73 -13.91 -1.28
C PRO A 86 -6.78 -15.01 -0.22
N GLN A 87 -5.72 -15.21 0.56
CA GLN A 87 -5.72 -16.12 1.71
C GLN A 87 -6.83 -15.78 2.73
N LYS A 88 -7.34 -14.54 2.76
CA LYS A 88 -8.43 -14.13 3.65
C LYS A 88 -9.81 -14.65 3.25
N TYR A 89 -10.02 -15.13 2.03
CA TYR A 89 -11.28 -15.76 1.65
C TYR A 89 -11.51 -17.11 2.37
N LEU A 90 -10.45 -17.71 2.91
CA LEU A 90 -10.50 -18.97 3.67
C LEU A 90 -10.65 -18.74 5.18
N ASP A 91 -10.68 -17.49 5.63
CA ASP A 91 -10.81 -17.12 7.03
C ASP A 91 -12.29 -17.15 7.45
N ALA A 92 -12.60 -17.78 8.58
CA ALA A 92 -13.97 -17.84 9.11
C ALA A 92 -14.56 -16.44 9.39
N GLN A 93 -13.70 -15.45 9.62
CA GLN A 93 -14.11 -14.07 9.88
C GLN A 93 -14.21 -13.21 8.62
N PHE A 94 -14.01 -13.80 7.43
CA PHE A 94 -14.12 -13.10 6.16
C PHE A 94 -15.40 -12.25 6.02
N PRO A 95 -16.61 -12.72 6.40
CA PRO A 95 -17.84 -11.92 6.30
C PRO A 95 -17.80 -10.60 7.10
N LEU A 96 -16.90 -10.47 8.07
CA LEU A 96 -16.73 -9.26 8.89
C LEU A 96 -15.67 -8.32 8.31
N ILE A 97 -14.72 -8.82 7.51
CA ILE A 97 -13.57 -8.06 6.98
C ILE A 97 -13.59 -7.86 5.47
N TRP A 98 -14.54 -8.50 4.75
CA TRP A 98 -14.54 -8.51 3.29
C TRP A 98 -14.49 -7.12 2.64
N PRO A 99 -15.13 -6.05 3.16
CA PRO A 99 -15.04 -4.74 2.50
C PRO A 99 -13.62 -4.19 2.51
N ALA A 100 -12.88 -4.40 3.62
CA ALA A 100 -11.48 -4.01 3.73
C ALA A 100 -10.59 -4.83 2.79
N VAL A 101 -10.83 -6.14 2.69
CA VAL A 101 -10.11 -7.05 1.79
C VAL A 101 -10.27 -6.62 0.33
N ILE A 102 -11.51 -6.38 -0.11
CA ILE A 102 -11.79 -5.96 -1.48
C ILE A 102 -11.20 -4.57 -1.76
N ALA A 103 -11.35 -3.60 -0.86
CA ALA A 103 -10.78 -2.27 -1.02
C ALA A 103 -9.25 -2.29 -1.13
N ALA A 104 -8.58 -3.11 -0.31
CA ALA A 104 -7.14 -3.30 -0.39
C ALA A 104 -6.73 -3.93 -1.72
N GLN A 105 -7.43 -4.96 -2.18
CA GLN A 105 -7.14 -5.62 -3.46
C GLN A 105 -7.35 -4.69 -4.66
N ILE A 106 -8.39 -3.86 -4.66
CA ILE A 106 -8.60 -2.83 -5.70
C ILE A 106 -7.44 -1.82 -5.71
N SER A 107 -6.98 -1.41 -4.53
CA SER A 107 -5.85 -0.48 -4.39
C SER A 107 -4.56 -1.12 -4.93
N VAL A 108 -4.28 -2.37 -4.55
CA VAL A 108 -3.14 -3.15 -5.06
C VAL A 108 -3.19 -3.32 -6.57
N LEU A 109 -4.34 -3.69 -7.13
CA LEU A 109 -4.51 -3.83 -8.57
C LEU A 109 -4.31 -2.50 -9.29
N THR A 110 -4.80 -1.40 -8.72
CA THR A 110 -4.60 -0.05 -9.26
C THR A 110 -3.11 0.31 -9.30
N ILE A 111 -2.38 0.07 -8.21
CA ILE A 111 -0.93 0.28 -8.15
C ILE A 111 -0.24 -0.61 -9.19
N GLY A 112 -0.47 -1.92 -9.15
CA GLY A 112 0.18 -2.88 -10.06
C GLY A 112 -0.07 -2.57 -11.53
N TYR A 113 -1.31 -2.27 -11.91
CA TYR A 113 -1.68 -1.89 -13.27
C TYR A 113 -0.97 -0.62 -13.72
N ARG A 114 -0.93 0.41 -12.87
CA ARG A 114 -0.25 1.68 -13.18
C ARG A 114 1.25 1.50 -13.26
N LEU A 115 1.84 0.67 -12.40
CA LEU A 115 3.24 0.32 -12.50
C LEU A 115 3.51 -0.35 -13.85
N VAL A 116 2.82 -1.43 -14.21
CA VAL A 116 3.08 -2.15 -15.47
C VAL A 116 2.89 -1.28 -16.73
N ARG A 117 1.91 -0.35 -16.72
CA ARG A 117 1.63 0.49 -17.89
C ARG A 117 2.38 1.82 -17.95
N ALA A 118 2.92 2.31 -16.84
CA ALA A 118 3.70 3.55 -16.87
C ALA A 118 5.09 3.30 -17.46
N PRO A 119 5.57 4.17 -18.38
CA PRO A 119 6.95 4.14 -18.86
C PRO A 119 7.94 4.10 -17.70
N ALA A 120 9.06 3.39 -17.88
CA ALA A 120 10.09 3.31 -16.86
C ALA A 120 10.61 4.72 -16.51
N PRO A 121 10.94 5.00 -15.24
CA PRO A 121 11.54 6.28 -14.86
C PRO A 121 12.84 6.50 -15.65
N ASP A 122 12.84 7.49 -16.53
CA ASP A 122 13.98 7.84 -17.37
C ASP A 122 15.10 8.47 -16.53
N GLY A 123 16.00 7.62 -16.02
CA GLY A 123 17.25 8.05 -15.38
C GLY A 123 18.17 8.87 -16.30
N ARG A 124 17.97 8.77 -17.63
CA ARG A 124 18.76 9.48 -18.64
C ARG A 124 18.38 10.96 -18.77
N ALA A 125 17.11 11.33 -18.55
CA ALA A 125 16.67 12.73 -18.60
C ALA A 125 17.25 13.57 -17.45
N ASN A 126 17.45 12.96 -16.28
CA ASN A 126 18.10 13.63 -15.14
C ASN A 126 19.61 13.81 -15.37
N ALA A 127 20.29 12.84 -15.98
CA ALA A 127 21.71 12.96 -16.34
C ALA A 127 21.95 14.08 -17.38
N ALA A 128 21.05 14.20 -18.37
CA ALA A 128 21.12 15.27 -19.37
C ALA A 128 20.83 16.67 -18.79
N ARG A 129 19.95 16.78 -17.78
CA ARG A 129 19.67 18.05 -17.07
C ARG A 129 20.77 18.48 -16.11
N LEU A 130 21.59 17.56 -15.63
CA LEU A 130 22.75 17.86 -14.77
C LEU A 130 24.01 18.18 -15.58
N ALA A 131 24.00 17.89 -16.89
CA ALA A 131 25.10 18.13 -17.81
C ALA A 131 24.92 19.41 -18.67
N ALA A 132 23.82 20.14 -18.50
CA ALA A 132 23.50 21.39 -19.18
C ALA A 132 23.45 22.55 -18.16
#